data_AF-A0AAW4T2X1-F1
#
_entry.id   AF-A0AAW4T2X1-F1
#
_cell.length_a   1.000
_cell.length_b   1.000
_cell.length_c   1.000
_cell.angle_alpha   90.00
_cell.angle_beta   90.00
_cell.angle_gamma   90.00
#
_symmetry.space_group_name_H-M   'P 1'
#
loop_
_entity.id
_entity.type
_entity.pdbx_description
1 polymer ?
#
loop_
_entity_poly.entity_id
_entity_poly.type
_entity_poly.pdbx_seq_one_letter_code
_entity_poly.pdbx_strand_id
1 'polypeptide(L)'
;MPKRISVIGRTPIVDEHYMPSDLQVVSMSKLHKHVGSYYGKIVKTLKEEGIITKEYGMWKLREDLQDKGIAVYVTGRMRCFYHFYLSWTPEGVEFIKEIINHRTQH
;
A
#
# COMPACT_ATOMS: atom_id res chain seq x y z
N MET A 1 18.61 5.19 9.31
CA MET A 1 18.03 5.10 7.96
C MET A 1 17.65 3.65 7.71
N PRO A 2 16.43 3.33 7.24
CA PRO A 2 16.03 1.95 7.01
C PRO A 2 16.93 1.36 5.92
N LYS A 3 17.49 0.17 6.15
CA LYS A 3 18.20 -0.58 5.10
C LYS A 3 17.18 -0.95 4.03
N ARG A 4 17.23 -0.27 2.88
CA ARG A 4 16.46 -0.63 1.67
C ARG A 4 16.98 -1.98 1.16
N ILE A 5 16.12 -2.98 1.11
CA ILE A 5 16.50 -4.35 0.78
C ILE A 5 16.37 -4.61 -0.74
N SER A 6 15.37 -4.02 -1.39
CA SER A 6 15.23 -3.95 -2.86
C SER A 6 14.08 -3.02 -3.26
N VAL A 7 13.80 -2.92 -4.56
CA VAL A 7 12.72 -2.12 -5.17
C VAL A 7 11.90 -3.00 -6.11
N ILE A 8 10.57 -2.96 -6.02
CA ILE A 8 9.68 -3.39 -7.12
C ILE A 8 9.35 -2.11 -7.89
N GLY A 9 9.92 -1.97 -9.09
CA GLY A 9 9.89 -0.68 -9.79
C GLY A 9 10.71 0.36 -9.01
N ARG A 10 10.04 1.38 -8.46
CA ARG A 10 10.65 2.43 -7.62
C ARG A 10 10.15 2.42 -6.17
N THR A 11 9.12 1.63 -5.86
CA THR A 11 8.59 1.53 -4.49
C THR A 11 9.55 0.78 -3.57
N PRO A 12 9.90 1.31 -2.39
CA PRO A 12 10.80 0.64 -1.46
C PRO A 12 10.18 -0.63 -0.88
N ILE A 13 10.99 -1.69 -0.79
CA ILE A 13 10.67 -2.89 -0.03
C ILE A 13 11.27 -2.77 1.37
N VAL A 14 10.44 -2.98 2.40
CA VAL A 14 10.82 -3.02 3.81
C VAL A 14 10.55 -4.42 4.36
N ASP A 15 11.55 -5.04 4.97
CA ASP A 15 11.36 -6.32 5.68
C ASP A 15 10.69 -6.05 7.03
N GLU A 16 9.62 -6.78 7.31
CA GLU A 16 8.84 -6.68 8.53
C GLU A 16 9.71 -6.87 9.80
N HIS A 17 10.73 -7.73 9.75
CA HIS A 17 11.63 -7.99 10.88
C HIS A 17 12.63 -6.87 11.14
N TYR A 18 12.86 -5.99 10.16
CA TYR A 18 13.76 -4.84 10.25
C TYR A 18 13.00 -3.52 10.09
N MET A 19 11.68 -3.55 10.30
CA MET A 19 10.85 -2.37 10.16
C MET A 19 11.26 -1.34 11.22
N PRO A 20 11.66 -0.13 10.81
CA PRO A 20 11.98 0.94 11.75
C PRO A 20 10.76 1.23 12.62
N SER A 21 10.96 1.44 13.93
CA SER A 21 9.86 1.73 14.86
C SER A 21 9.15 3.06 14.56
N ASP A 22 9.82 3.95 13.83
CA ASP A 22 9.34 5.22 13.31
C ASP A 22 8.53 5.10 12.01
N LEU A 23 8.62 3.95 11.31
CA LEU A 23 7.87 3.73 10.08
C LEU A 23 6.47 3.22 10.39
N GLN A 24 5.48 4.11 10.34
CA GLN A 24 4.07 3.72 10.43
C GLN A 24 3.55 3.30 9.06
N VAL A 25 3.04 2.08 8.96
CA VAL A 25 2.40 1.56 7.75
C VAL A 25 1.09 0.86 8.08
N VAL A 26 0.13 1.04 7.18
CA VAL A 26 -1.20 0.42 7.27
C VAL A 26 -1.32 -0.62 6.16
N SER A 27 -1.44 -1.89 6.56
CA SER A 27 -1.64 -2.97 5.60
C SER A 27 -2.98 -2.82 4.87
N MET A 28 -3.06 -3.32 3.64
CA MET A 28 -4.32 -3.36 2.86
C MET A 28 -5.50 -3.93 3.65
N SER A 29 -5.28 -4.96 4.46
CA SER A 29 -6.33 -5.58 5.29
C SER A 29 -6.85 -4.66 6.40
N LYS A 30 -6.01 -3.78 6.96
CA LYS A 30 -6.37 -2.86 8.04
C LYS A 30 -6.85 -1.49 7.54
N LEU A 31 -6.68 -1.21 6.25
CA LEU A 31 -7.01 0.08 5.63
C LEU A 31 -8.45 0.55 5.90
N HIS A 32 -9.41 -0.38 5.95
CA HIS A 32 -10.81 -0.09 6.26
C HIS A 32 -11.01 0.67 7.58
N LYS A 33 -10.18 0.38 8.61
CA LYS A 33 -10.26 1.02 9.92
C LYS A 33 -9.85 2.49 9.88
N HIS A 34 -8.96 2.85 8.96
CA HIS A 34 -8.42 4.19 8.87
C HIS A 34 -9.19 5.05 7.88
N VAL A 35 -9.64 4.47 6.76
CA VAL A 35 -10.36 5.18 5.70
C VAL A 35 -11.85 5.35 6.04
N GLY A 36 -12.40 4.55 6.95
CA GLY A 36 -13.83 4.62 7.32
C GLY A 36 -14.76 4.04 6.25
N SER A 37 -14.27 3.10 5.43
CA SER A 37 -15.03 2.45 4.37
C SER A 37 -14.78 0.95 4.34
N TYR A 38 -15.70 0.17 3.78
CA TYR A 38 -15.53 -1.28 3.69
C TYR A 38 -14.44 -1.65 2.67
N TYR A 39 -13.64 -2.68 3.00
CA TYR A 39 -12.49 -3.10 2.19
C TYR A 39 -12.83 -3.29 0.70
N GLY A 40 -13.99 -3.89 0.41
CA GLY A 40 -14.46 -4.08 -0.96
C GLY A 40 -14.63 -2.78 -1.76
N LYS A 41 -15.19 -1.72 -1.16
CA LYS A 41 -15.35 -0.40 -1.82
C LYS A 41 -14.01 0.26 -2.06
N ILE A 42 -13.11 0.15 -1.09
CA ILE A 42 -11.77 0.72 -1.19
C ILE A 42 -11.04 0.06 -2.36
N VAL A 43 -10.93 -1.28 -2.37
CA VAL A 43 -10.25 -2.01 -3.46
C VAL A 43 -10.91 -1.74 -4.81
N LYS A 44 -12.24 -1.75 -4.88
CA LYS A 44 -12.96 -1.47 -6.13
C LYS A 44 -12.64 -0.08 -6.66
N THR A 45 -12.70 0.94 -5.81
CA THR A 45 -12.41 2.33 -6.20
C THR A 45 -10.94 2.48 -6.62
N LEU A 46 -10.00 1.97 -5.84
CA LEU A 46 -8.57 2.06 -6.18
C LEU A 46 -8.23 1.35 -7.50
N LYS A 47 -8.95 0.26 -7.83
CA LYS A 47 -8.81 -0.41 -9.13
C LYS A 47 -9.41 0.40 -10.27
N GLU A 48 -10.59 0.97 -10.07
CA GLU A 48 -11.30 1.77 -11.08
C GLU A 48 -10.54 3.08 -11.40
N GLU A 49 -9.93 3.71 -10.39
CA GLU A 49 -9.03 4.87 -10.55
C GLU A 49 -7.64 4.49 -11.10
N GLY A 50 -7.38 3.19 -11.34
CA GLY A 50 -6.10 2.69 -11.84
C GLY A 50 -4.93 2.85 -10.87
N ILE A 51 -5.20 3.14 -9.59
CA ILE A 51 -4.17 3.34 -8.54
C ILE A 51 -3.49 2.02 -8.20
N ILE A 52 -4.27 0.93 -8.13
CA ILE A 52 -3.76 -0.41 -7.91
C ILE A 52 -4.20 -1.37 -9.01
N THR A 53 -3.31 -2.27 -9.41
CA THR A 53 -3.61 -3.41 -10.27
C THR A 53 -3.23 -4.71 -9.57
N LYS A 54 -3.82 -5.84 -9.99
CA LYS A 54 -3.44 -7.16 -9.46
C LYS A 54 -2.62 -7.89 -10.51
N GLU A 55 -1.32 -8.05 -10.27
CA GLU A 55 -0.38 -8.74 -11.15
C GLU A 55 0.25 -9.91 -10.39
N TYR A 56 0.22 -11.12 -10.97
CA TYR A 56 0.81 -12.33 -10.37
C TYR A 56 0.36 -12.60 -8.92
N GLY A 57 -0.89 -12.26 -8.59
CA GLY A 57 -1.43 -12.42 -7.23
C GLY A 57 -1.10 -11.28 -6.26
N MET A 58 -0.27 -10.31 -6.65
CA MET A 58 0.16 -9.18 -5.82
C MET A 58 -0.51 -7.88 -6.24
N TRP A 59 -0.70 -6.96 -5.28
CA TRP A 59 -1.16 -5.60 -5.57
C TRP A 59 0.00 -4.74 -6.05
N LYS A 60 -0.08 -4.24 -7.28
CA LYS A 60 0.90 -3.32 -7.85
C LYS A 60 0.37 -1.90 -7.78
N LEU A 61 1.20 -0.97 -7.32
CA LEU A 61 0.88 0.46 -7.33
C LEU A 61 1.23 1.07 -8.70
N ARG A 62 0.39 2.00 -9.18
CA ARG A 62 0.66 2.81 -10.37
C ARG A 62 2.02 3.50 -10.29
N GLU A 63 2.79 3.47 -11.38
CA GLU A 63 4.22 3.84 -11.41
C GLU A 63 4.50 5.29 -10.99
N ASP A 64 3.66 6.24 -11.38
CA ASP A 64 3.74 7.67 -11.02
C ASP A 64 3.52 7.93 -9.52
N LEU A 65 2.87 7.00 -8.82
CA LEU A 65 2.60 7.11 -7.39
C LEU A 65 3.70 6.45 -6.53
N GLN A 66 4.55 5.61 -7.14
CA GLN A 66 5.61 4.90 -6.43
C GLN A 66 6.66 5.86 -5.84
N ASP A 67 6.96 6.93 -6.56
CA ASP A 67 7.94 7.94 -6.16
C ASP A 67 7.39 8.93 -5.10
N LYS A 68 6.07 8.93 -4.87
CA LYS A 68 5.42 9.87 -3.94
C LYS A 68 5.50 9.44 -2.48
N GLY A 69 6.02 8.24 -2.19
CA GLY A 69 6.12 7.75 -0.81
C GLY A 69 4.78 7.40 -0.14
N ILE A 70 3.68 7.36 -0.91
CA ILE A 70 2.34 7.08 -0.37
C ILE A 70 2.13 5.60 0.01
N ALA A 71 2.95 4.71 -0.54
CA ALA A 71 2.87 3.29 -0.25
C ALA A 71 4.25 2.65 -0.26
N VAL A 72 4.35 1.53 0.45
CA VAL A 72 5.55 0.71 0.56
C VAL A 72 5.19 -0.75 0.41
N TYR A 73 6.13 -1.55 -0.08
CA TYR A 73 5.99 -3.00 -0.06
C TYR A 73 6.60 -3.55 1.22
N VAL A 74 5.79 -4.15 2.07
CA VAL A 74 6.29 -4.88 3.23
C VAL A 74 6.55 -6.32 2.78
N THR A 75 7.76 -6.82 3.00
CA THR A 75 8.09 -8.22 2.77
C THR A 75 8.11 -8.98 4.09
N GLY A 76 7.48 -10.15 4.10
CA GLY A 76 7.52 -11.09 5.21
C GLY A 76 7.98 -12.45 4.72
N ARG A 77 8.74 -13.17 5.55
CA ARG A 77 9.21 -14.53 5.23
C ARG A 77 8.15 -15.55 5.62
N MET A 78 7.49 -16.14 4.62
CA MET A 78 6.60 -17.28 4.83
C MET A 78 7.32 -18.56 4.39
N ARG A 79 7.98 -19.21 5.35
CA ARG A 79 8.85 -20.39 5.11
C ARG A 79 10.00 -20.09 4.11
N CYS A 80 9.94 -20.67 2.90
CA CYS A 80 10.98 -20.54 1.87
C CYS A 80 10.70 -19.44 0.83
N PHE A 81 9.59 -18.72 0.95
CA PHE A 81 9.19 -17.68 -0.01
C PHE A 81 9.04 -16.31 0.67
N TYR A 82 9.44 -15.27 -0.05
CA TYR A 82 9.14 -13.89 0.30
C TYR A 82 7.77 -13.52 -0.25
N HIS A 83 6.88 -13.01 0.59
CA HIS A 83 5.61 -12.45 0.16
C HIS A 83 5.70 -10.92 0.26
N PHE A 84 5.26 -10.21 -0.78
CA PHE A 84 5.24 -8.75 -0.80
C PHE A 84 3.80 -8.25 -0.62
N TYR A 85 3.58 -7.47 0.44
CA TYR A 85 2.30 -6.88 0.77
C TYR A 85 2.34 -5.38 0.55
N LEU A 86 1.47 -4.87 -0.33
CA LEU A 86 1.26 -3.44 -0.46
C LEU A 86 0.69 -2.88 0.85
N SER A 87 1.37 -1.88 1.41
CA SER A 87 0.99 -1.17 2.61
C SER A 87 1.07 0.33 2.39
N TRP A 88 0.27 1.08 3.12
CA TRP A 88 0.09 2.52 2.92
C TRP A 88 0.76 3.30 4.05
N THR A 89 1.45 4.38 3.71
CA THR A 89 1.92 5.34 4.72
C THR A 89 0.75 6.18 5.23
N PRO A 90 0.89 6.95 6.32
CA PRO A 90 -0.16 7.86 6.76
C PRO A 90 -0.60 8.82 5.65
N GLU A 91 0.34 9.33 4.86
CA GLU A 91 0.07 10.17 3.67
C GLU A 91 -0.75 9.42 2.62
N GLY A 92 -0.43 8.16 2.34
CA GLY A 92 -1.22 7.33 1.44
C GLY A 92 -2.63 7.02 1.95
N VAL A 93 -2.80 6.89 3.26
CA VAL A 93 -4.13 6.72 3.87
C VAL A 93 -4.98 7.97 3.66
N GLU A 94 -4.43 9.17 3.88
CA GLU A 94 -5.14 10.42 3.62
C GLU A 94 -5.49 10.59 2.13
N PHE A 95 -4.55 10.29 1.24
CA PHE A 95 -4.80 10.26 -0.20
C PHE A 95 -5.99 9.36 -0.58
N ILE A 96 -6.09 8.16 0.01
CA ILE A 96 -7.21 7.25 -0.25
C ILE A 96 -8.52 7.79 0.32
N LYS A 97 -8.49 8.42 1.51
CA LYS A 97 -9.69 9.06 2.08
C LYS A 97 -10.24 10.13 1.15
N GLU A 98 -9.38 10.99 0.60
CA GLU A 98 -9.79 12.03 -0.35
C GLU A 98 -10.51 11.42 -1.56
N ILE A 99 -9.92 10.40 -2.18
CA ILE A 99 -10.54 9.71 -3.33
C ILE A 99 -11.91 9.13 -2.98
N ILE A 100 -12.01 8.44 -1.84
CA ILE A 100 -13.27 7.82 -1.41
C ILE A 100 -14.33 8.88 -1.08
N ASN A 101 -13.94 9.99 -0.46
CA ASN A 101 -14.85 11.10 -0.11
C ASN A 101 -15.34 11.83 -1.36
N HIS A 102 -14.45 12.17 -2.29
CA HIS A 102 -14.82 12.82 -3.57
C HIS A 102 -15.84 11.99 -4.35
N ARG A 103 -15.70 10.66 -4.34
CA ARG A 103 -16.64 9.76 -5.01
C ARG A 103 -17.99 9.61 -4.33
N THR A 104 -18.11 10.02 -3.07
CA THR A 104 -19.36 9.95 -2.31
C THR A 104 -20.17 11.25 -2.43
N GLN A 105 -19.57 12.31 -2.99
CA GLN A 105 -20.20 13.61 -3.24
C GLN A 105 -20.74 13.80 -4.67
N HIS A 106 -20.46 12.85 -5.56
CA HIS A 106 -21.03 12.76 -6.92
C HIS A 106 -22.12 11.68 -6.96
#